data_AF-A0A9W8S2D5-F1
#
_entry.id   AF-A0A9W8S2D5-F1
#
_cell.length_a   1.000
_cell.length_b   1.000
_cell.length_c   1.000
_cell.angle_alpha   90.00
_cell.angle_beta   90.00
_cell.angle_gamma   90.00
#
_symmetry.space_group_name_H-M   'P 1'
#
loop_
_entity.id
_entity.type
_entity.pdbx_description
1 polymer ?
#
loop_
_entity_poly.entity_id
_entity_poly.type
_entity_poly.pdbx_seq_one_letter_code
_entity_poly.pdbx_strand_id
1 'polypeptide(L)'
;MPKPKSKGSKPGKTEVAAAPPPAPPSWPVFKPPLPIVDLSPQPHPLTSRVVLIPSFFPRSLCRDYVAFLKTLPLQTTPGRPKRGEAVRVNDRFQIDSPDFAARLWEETGLKQVLLDGDVEEKW
;
A
#
# COMPACT_ATOMS: atom_id res chain seq x y z
N MET A 1 62.70 19.73 -8.79
CA MET A 1 61.24 19.94 -8.86
C MET A 1 60.56 18.61 -9.21
N PRO A 2 59.70 18.03 -8.35
CA PRO A 2 58.97 16.81 -8.70
C PRO A 2 57.64 17.13 -9.40
N LYS A 3 57.30 16.35 -10.43
CA LYS A 3 56.05 16.47 -11.23
C LYS A 3 54.82 15.98 -10.43
N PRO A 4 53.65 16.63 -10.54
CA PRO A 4 52.43 16.16 -9.88
C PRO A 4 51.77 15.00 -10.65
N LYS A 5 51.29 14.00 -9.90
CA LYS A 5 50.52 12.85 -10.40
C LYS A 5 49.08 13.27 -10.72
N SER A 6 48.59 12.90 -11.90
CA SER A 6 47.22 13.10 -12.36
C SER A 6 46.22 12.25 -11.56
N LYS A 7 45.20 12.89 -10.98
CA LYS A 7 44.03 12.21 -10.42
C LYS A 7 43.13 11.71 -11.55
N GLY A 8 42.82 10.40 -11.54
CA GLY A 8 41.87 9.79 -12.46
C GLY A 8 40.44 10.30 -12.22
N SER A 9 39.79 10.71 -13.30
CA SER A 9 38.39 11.13 -13.33
C SER A 9 37.47 9.92 -13.14
N LYS A 10 36.60 9.96 -12.13
CA LYS A 10 35.45 9.04 -12.03
C LYS A 10 34.47 9.36 -13.17
N PRO A 11 33.90 8.35 -13.86
CA PRO A 11 32.87 8.60 -14.86
C PRO A 11 31.62 9.16 -14.17
N GLY A 12 31.11 10.25 -14.76
CA GLY A 12 29.94 10.98 -14.29
C GLY A 12 28.72 10.09 -14.20
N LYS A 13 27.97 10.27 -13.10
CA LYS A 13 26.65 9.68 -12.89
C LYS A 13 25.73 10.31 -13.93
N THR A 14 25.39 9.56 -14.98
CA THR A 14 24.39 9.99 -15.96
C THR A 14 23.07 10.16 -15.22
N GLU A 15 22.64 11.40 -15.08
CA GLU A 15 21.37 11.75 -14.48
C GLU A 15 20.27 11.35 -15.47
N VAL A 16 19.68 10.18 -15.24
CA VAL A 16 18.51 9.72 -16.00
C VAL A 16 17.39 10.70 -15.66
N ALA A 17 16.98 11.51 -16.62
CA ALA A 17 15.83 12.39 -16.49
C ALA A 17 14.64 11.58 -15.95
N ALA A 18 14.11 12.00 -14.80
CA ALA A 18 13.00 11.31 -14.15
C ALA A 18 11.80 11.31 -15.10
N ALA A 19 11.30 10.11 -15.43
CA ALA A 19 10.04 9.97 -16.13
C ALA A 19 8.93 10.69 -15.34
N PRO A 20 7.93 11.31 -16.00
CA PRO A 20 6.80 11.90 -15.31
C PRO A 20 6.14 10.87 -14.38
N PRO A 21 5.64 11.28 -13.21
CA PRO A 21 5.02 10.37 -12.27
C PRO A 21 3.89 9.60 -12.97
N PRO A 22 3.81 8.28 -12.78
CA PRO A 22 2.78 7.47 -13.41
C PRO A 22 1.40 7.98 -13.02
N ALA A 23 0.49 8.07 -13.98
CA ALA A 23 -0.90 8.43 -13.69
C ALA A 23 -1.51 7.40 -12.72
N PRO A 24 -2.37 7.82 -11.77
CA PRO A 24 -3.07 6.90 -10.89
C PRO A 24 -3.86 5.88 -11.69
N PRO A 25 -3.81 4.58 -11.33
CA PRO A 25 -4.61 3.58 -12.02
C PRO A 25 -6.09 3.79 -11.72
N SER A 26 -6.96 3.29 -12.60
CA SER A 26 -8.40 3.37 -12.41
C SER A 26 -8.86 2.39 -11.32
N TRP A 27 -8.80 2.82 -10.06
CA TRP A 27 -9.24 2.03 -8.91
C TRP A 27 -10.70 1.57 -9.08
N PRO A 28 -11.03 0.32 -8.68
CA PRO A 28 -12.41 -0.16 -8.69
C PRO A 28 -13.37 0.80 -7.97
N VAL A 29 -14.57 0.94 -8.52
CA VAL A 29 -15.59 1.82 -7.94
C VAL A 29 -16.27 1.11 -6.77
N PHE A 30 -16.57 1.84 -5.70
CA PHE A 30 -17.35 1.33 -4.58
C PHE A 30 -18.82 1.18 -4.99
N LYS A 31 -19.15 0.02 -5.57
CA LYS A 31 -20.50 -0.34 -5.99
C LYS A 31 -20.92 -1.67 -5.35
N PRO A 32 -22.06 -1.70 -4.62
CA PRO A 32 -22.90 -0.56 -4.22
C PRO A 32 -22.13 0.44 -3.32
N PRO A 33 -22.68 1.64 -3.03
CA PRO A 33 -22.12 2.54 -2.04
C PRO A 33 -21.88 1.80 -0.71
N LEU A 34 -20.76 2.12 -0.07
CA LEU A 34 -20.33 1.49 1.18
C LEU A 34 -20.69 2.39 2.39
N PRO A 35 -20.76 1.80 3.60
CA PRO A 35 -20.72 0.37 3.87
C PRO A 35 -22.04 -0.34 3.50
N ILE A 36 -21.97 -1.62 3.14
CA ILE A 36 -23.17 -2.44 2.85
C ILE A 36 -23.85 -3.02 4.10
N VAL A 37 -23.12 -3.04 5.22
CA VAL A 37 -23.55 -3.51 6.54
C VAL A 37 -22.93 -2.59 7.57
N ASP A 38 -23.54 -2.50 8.75
CA ASP A 38 -22.95 -1.74 9.84
C ASP A 38 -21.60 -2.35 10.23
N LEU A 39 -20.57 -1.51 10.22
CA LEU A 39 -19.21 -1.91 10.56
C LEU A 39 -19.04 -1.80 12.08
N SER A 40 -18.72 -2.90 12.73
CA SER A 40 -18.54 -2.96 14.18
C SER A 40 -17.15 -3.49 14.52
N PRO A 41 -16.30 -2.71 15.21
CA PRO A 41 -15.02 -3.17 15.71
C PRO A 41 -15.17 -4.35 16.70
N GLN A 42 -14.39 -5.40 16.48
CA GLN A 42 -14.38 -6.60 17.32
C GLN A 42 -12.94 -6.94 17.75
N PRO A 43 -12.70 -7.30 19.02
CA PRO A 43 -11.38 -7.76 19.44
C PRO A 43 -11.00 -9.07 18.74
N HIS A 44 -9.71 -9.28 18.48
CA HIS A 44 -9.23 -10.53 17.91
C HIS A 44 -9.37 -11.68 18.92
N PRO A 45 -9.89 -12.86 18.53
CA PRO A 45 -10.22 -13.94 19.48
C PRO A 45 -9.01 -14.53 20.22
N LEU A 46 -7.79 -14.33 19.71
CA LEU A 46 -6.55 -14.86 20.29
C LEU A 46 -5.66 -13.78 20.94
N THR A 47 -6.00 -12.49 20.82
CA THR A 47 -5.17 -11.43 21.40
C THR A 47 -5.96 -10.14 21.58
N SER A 48 -5.74 -9.44 22.69
CA SER A 48 -6.35 -8.13 22.93
C SER A 48 -5.72 -7.00 22.10
N ARG A 49 -4.52 -7.21 21.54
CA ARG A 49 -3.77 -6.14 20.87
C ARG A 49 -4.18 -5.87 19.41
N VAL A 50 -5.23 -6.53 18.94
CA VAL A 50 -5.69 -6.46 17.55
C VAL A 50 -7.20 -6.31 17.54
N VAL A 51 -7.67 -5.32 16.80
CA VAL A 51 -9.09 -5.09 16.53
C VAL A 51 -9.37 -5.42 15.05
N LEU A 52 -10.50 -6.05 14.81
CA LEU A 52 -10.99 -6.48 13.51
C LEU A 52 -12.21 -5.65 13.11
N ILE A 53 -12.29 -5.28 11.83
CA ILE A 53 -13.48 -4.70 11.21
C ILE A 53 -13.97 -5.70 10.15
N PRO A 54 -14.84 -6.66 10.53
CA PRO A 54 -15.32 -7.68 9.61
C PRO A 54 -16.20 -7.05 8.51
N SER A 55 -16.26 -7.71 7.36
CA SER A 55 -17.13 -7.32 6.23
C SER A 55 -16.92 -5.89 5.68
N PHE A 56 -15.73 -5.31 5.88
CA PHE A 56 -15.38 -3.96 5.41
C PHE A 56 -15.68 -3.76 3.92
N PHE A 57 -15.37 -4.76 3.08
CA PHE A 57 -15.75 -4.79 1.68
C PHE A 57 -16.65 -5.99 1.35
N PRO A 58 -17.65 -5.82 0.46
CA PRO A 58 -18.42 -6.94 -0.08
C PRO A 58 -17.55 -7.85 -0.93
N ARG A 59 -17.92 -9.14 -0.98
CA ARG A 59 -17.21 -10.16 -1.77
C ARG A 59 -17.05 -9.77 -3.25
N SER A 60 -18.03 -9.11 -3.85
CA SER A 60 -17.97 -8.61 -5.23
C SER A 60 -16.83 -7.62 -5.41
N LEU A 61 -16.75 -6.61 -4.54
CA LEU A 61 -15.69 -5.59 -4.59
C LEU A 61 -14.31 -6.21 -4.33
N CYS A 62 -14.19 -7.13 -3.37
CA CYS A 62 -12.94 -7.86 -3.13
C CYS A 62 -12.45 -8.59 -4.39
N ARG A 63 -13.34 -9.28 -5.12
CA ARG A 63 -13.00 -9.95 -6.37
C ARG A 63 -12.54 -8.96 -7.44
N ASP A 64 -13.25 -7.84 -7.57
CA ASP A 64 -12.92 -6.82 -8.57
C ASP A 64 -11.56 -6.17 -8.28
N TYR A 65 -11.25 -5.90 -7.00
CA TYR A 65 -9.91 -5.49 -6.56
C TYR A 65 -8.85 -6.55 -6.83
N VAL A 66 -9.10 -7.83 -6.53
CA VAL A 66 -8.12 -8.89 -6.83
C VAL A 66 -7.85 -9.01 -8.33
N ALA A 67 -8.87 -8.86 -9.18
CA ALA A 67 -8.70 -8.86 -10.64
C ALA A 67 -7.88 -7.64 -11.10
N PHE A 68 -8.20 -6.45 -10.59
CA PHE A 68 -7.50 -5.21 -10.90
C PHE A 68 -6.04 -5.18 -10.40
N LEU A 69 -5.78 -5.60 -9.15
CA LEU A 69 -4.42 -5.57 -8.57
C LEU A 69 -3.43 -6.44 -9.36
N LYS A 70 -3.92 -7.52 -10.00
CA LYS A 70 -3.12 -8.37 -10.89
C LYS A 70 -2.69 -7.69 -12.19
N THR A 71 -3.35 -6.60 -12.59
CA THR A 71 -2.99 -5.83 -13.80
C THR A 71 -1.96 -4.74 -13.52
N LEU A 72 -1.64 -4.49 -12.24
CA LEU A 72 -0.68 -3.46 -11.85
C LEU A 72 0.76 -3.92 -12.11
N PRO A 73 1.69 -2.99 -12.38
CA PRO A 73 3.10 -3.31 -12.59
C PRO A 73 3.78 -3.61 -11.24
N LEU A 74 3.49 -4.77 -10.65
CA LEU A 74 4.05 -5.16 -9.37
C LEU A 74 5.56 -5.39 -9.48
N GLN A 75 6.30 -4.89 -8.51
CA GLN A 75 7.73 -5.11 -8.37
C GLN A 75 8.00 -6.11 -7.26
N THR A 76 8.58 -7.26 -7.60
CA THR A 76 9.09 -8.19 -6.59
C THR A 76 10.15 -7.48 -5.76
N THR A 77 9.93 -7.43 -4.43
CA THR A 77 10.89 -6.76 -3.53
C THR A 77 12.28 -7.38 -3.77
N PRO A 78 13.32 -6.59 -4.07
CA PRO A 78 14.60 -7.16 -4.47
C PRO A 78 15.27 -7.83 -3.27
N GLY A 79 15.79 -9.03 -3.50
CA GLY A 79 16.73 -9.63 -2.58
C GLY A 79 17.09 -11.04 -2.97
N ARG A 80 18.27 -11.21 -3.58
CA ARG A 80 19.01 -12.46 -3.38
C ARG A 80 19.20 -12.56 -1.86
N PRO A 81 18.58 -13.52 -1.17
CA PRO A 81 18.63 -13.55 0.29
C PRO A 81 20.08 -13.61 0.74
N LYS A 82 20.48 -12.73 1.68
CA LYS A 82 21.79 -12.88 2.31
C LYS A 82 21.73 -14.01 3.31
N ARG A 83 22.87 -14.67 3.54
CA ARG A 83 22.97 -15.72 4.55
C ARG A 83 22.55 -15.15 5.91
N GLY A 84 21.52 -15.74 6.52
CA GLY A 84 20.96 -15.29 7.80
C GLY A 84 19.82 -14.26 7.68
N GLU A 85 19.48 -13.79 6.48
CA GLU A 85 18.34 -12.89 6.25
C GLU A 85 17.10 -13.66 5.75
N ALA A 86 15.91 -13.21 6.14
CA ALA A 86 14.66 -13.76 5.63
C ALA A 86 14.50 -13.43 4.14
N VAL A 87 14.09 -14.42 3.35
CA VAL A 87 13.78 -14.24 1.93
C VAL A 87 12.54 -13.34 1.80
N ARG A 88 12.65 -12.24 1.05
CA ARG A 88 11.51 -11.38 0.71
C ARG A 88 11.01 -11.74 -0.67
N VAL A 89 9.80 -12.29 -0.74
CA VAL A 89 9.17 -12.74 -1.99
C VAL A 89 7.89 -11.95 -2.31
N ASN A 90 7.65 -10.82 -1.64
CA ASN A 90 6.41 -10.08 -1.83
C ASN A 90 6.50 -9.14 -3.04
N ASP A 91 5.47 -9.17 -3.87
CA ASP A 91 5.27 -8.24 -4.98
C ASP A 91 4.65 -6.95 -4.45
N ARG A 92 5.20 -5.79 -4.83
CA ARG A 92 4.82 -4.48 -4.30
C ARG A 92 4.45 -3.52 -5.42
N PHE A 93 3.42 -2.74 -5.19
CA PHE A 93 3.05 -1.59 -6.00
C PHE A 93 2.81 -0.41 -5.05
N GLN A 94 3.32 0.76 -5.41
CA GLN A 94 3.19 1.99 -4.63
C GLN A 94 2.90 3.14 -5.58
N ILE A 95 1.90 3.95 -5.23
CA ILE A 95 1.55 5.16 -5.95
C ILE A 95 0.88 6.15 -5.00
N ASP A 96 1.07 7.43 -5.25
CA ASP A 96 0.32 8.49 -4.58
C ASP A 96 -1.01 8.70 -5.30
N SER A 97 -2.11 8.45 -4.61
CA SER A 97 -3.46 8.65 -5.14
C SER A 97 -4.34 9.35 -4.10
N PRO A 98 -4.27 10.70 -4.02
CA PRO A 98 -5.02 11.47 -3.03
C PRO A 98 -6.53 11.25 -3.14
N ASP A 99 -7.07 11.20 -4.36
CA ASP A 99 -8.50 10.98 -4.59
C ASP A 99 -8.95 9.61 -4.08
N PHE A 100 -8.16 8.55 -4.32
CA PHE A 100 -8.48 7.22 -3.80
C PHE A 100 -8.38 7.16 -2.29
N ALA A 101 -7.36 7.78 -1.70
CA ALA A 101 -7.21 7.86 -0.25
C ALA A 101 -8.38 8.58 0.41
N ALA A 102 -8.82 9.71 -0.17
CA ALA A 102 -9.99 10.44 0.31
C ALA A 102 -11.27 9.59 0.21
N ARG A 103 -11.48 8.91 -0.91
CA ARG A 103 -12.62 7.98 -1.07
C ARG A 103 -12.58 6.84 -0.06
N LEU A 104 -11.42 6.21 0.15
CA LEU A 104 -11.28 5.14 1.14
C LEU A 104 -11.60 5.60 2.56
N TRP A 105 -11.23 6.84 2.90
CA TRP A 105 -11.50 7.41 4.22
C TRP A 105 -12.97 7.79 4.40
N GLU A 106 -13.54 8.52 3.44
CA GLU A 106 -14.86 9.16 3.56
C GLU A 106 -16.02 8.26 3.10
N GLU A 107 -15.82 7.37 2.12
CA GLU A 107 -16.92 6.66 1.44
C GLU A 107 -17.11 5.21 1.90
N THR A 108 -16.22 4.65 2.72
CA THR A 108 -16.28 3.23 3.10
C THR A 108 -16.82 2.97 4.50
N GLY A 109 -17.17 4.02 5.25
CA GLY A 109 -17.47 3.94 6.68
C GLY A 109 -16.24 3.86 7.60
N LEU A 110 -15.02 3.89 7.03
CA LEU A 110 -13.78 3.75 7.82
C LEU A 110 -13.62 4.89 8.84
N LYS A 111 -13.84 6.13 8.39
CA LYS A 111 -13.77 7.32 9.24
C LYS A 111 -14.71 7.22 10.44
N GLN A 112 -15.96 6.88 10.20
CA GLN A 112 -16.99 6.78 11.24
C GLN A 112 -16.61 5.69 12.26
N VAL A 113 -16.18 4.52 11.78
CA VAL A 113 -15.78 3.42 12.67
C VAL A 113 -14.60 3.77 13.56
N LEU A 114 -13.62 4.52 13.02
CA LEU A 114 -12.40 4.85 13.76
C LEU A 114 -12.56 6.08 14.67
N LEU A 115 -13.43 7.02 14.33
CA LEU A 115 -13.65 8.23 15.13
C LEU A 115 -14.80 8.09 16.13
N ASP A 116 -15.87 7.38 15.75
CA ASP A 116 -17.10 7.27 16.54
C ASP A 116 -17.25 5.89 17.22
N GLY A 117 -16.44 4.91 16.84
CA GLY A 117 -16.49 3.56 17.39
C GLY A 117 -15.62 3.38 18.63
N ASP A 118 -15.97 2.41 19.47
CA ASP A 118 -15.21 2.06 20.70
C ASP A 118 -13.90 1.29 20.40
N VAL A 119 -13.19 1.64 19.32
CA VAL A 119 -11.95 0.98 18.90
C VAL A 119 -10.90 1.08 20.01
N GLU A 120 -10.82 2.24 20.68
CA GLU A 120 -9.89 2.48 21.78
C GLU A 120 -10.20 1.63 23.03
N GLU A 121 -11.47 1.26 23.24
CA GLU A 121 -11.85 0.40 24.37
C GLU A 121 -11.61 -1.09 24.07
N LYS A 122 -11.31 -1.44 22.81
CA LYS A 122 -11.19 -2.81 22.31
C LYS A 122 -9.75 -3.26 22.05
N TRP A 123 -8.74 -2.40 22.30
CA TRP A 123 -7.31 -2.71 22.21
C TRP A 123 -6.66 -2.80 23.61
#